data_AF-A0A526Y453-F1
#
_entry.id   AF-A0A526Y453-F1
#
_cell.length_a   1.000
_cell.length_b   1.000
_cell.length_c   1.000
_cell.angle_alpha   90.00
_cell.angle_beta   90.00
_cell.angle_gamma   90.00
#
_symmetry.space_group_name_H-M   'P 1'
#
loop_
_entity.id
_entity.type
_entity.pdbx_description
1 polymer ?
#
loop_
_entity_poly.entity_id
_entity_poly.type
_entity_poly.pdbx_seq_one_letter_code
_entity_poly.pdbx_strand_id
1 'polypeptide(L)'
;DFDEKSGSTATKNADALLDFIRDQGLVVEWILDTHPHADHFSAAHYLSTKTGAPTAIGEKVVDVQKLWKAIYNWPGFPADGSQWNRLFADGETFSVGGVPAKVLFSPGHTLASITYVIGDAAFIHDT
;
A
#
# COMPACT_ATOMS: atom_id res chain seq x y z
N ASP A 1 -7.78 -6.71 -10.24
CA ASP A 1 -9.21 -6.81 -10.62
C ASP A 1 -9.79 -8.06 -10.02
N PHE A 2 -10.81 -7.93 -9.18
CA PHE A 2 -11.52 -9.05 -8.58
C PHE A 2 -12.91 -9.16 -9.17
N ASP A 3 -13.30 -10.36 -9.60
CA ASP A 3 -14.66 -10.68 -9.99
C ASP A 3 -15.31 -11.52 -8.89
N GLU A 4 -16.25 -10.92 -8.16
CA GLU A 4 -16.97 -11.56 -7.06
C GLU A 4 -17.74 -12.81 -7.47
N LYS A 5 -18.23 -12.89 -8.72
CA LYS A 5 -19.10 -14.00 -9.17
C LYS A 5 -18.28 -15.26 -9.44
N SER A 6 -17.07 -15.07 -9.96
CA SER A 6 -16.16 -16.16 -10.31
C SER A 6 -15.07 -16.38 -9.26
N GLY A 7 -14.88 -15.45 -8.32
CA GLY A 7 -13.77 -15.46 -7.37
C GLY A 7 -12.41 -15.24 -8.02
N SER A 8 -12.37 -14.83 -9.29
CA SER A 8 -11.13 -14.73 -10.06
C SER A 8 -10.43 -13.38 -9.86
N THR A 9 -9.10 -13.40 -10.01
CA THR A 9 -8.26 -12.20 -9.97
C THR A 9 -7.55 -11.98 -11.30
N ALA A 10 -7.43 -10.72 -11.73
CA ALA A 10 -6.64 -10.31 -12.90
C ALA A 10 -5.83 -9.03 -12.60
N THR A 11 -4.88 -8.72 -13.48
CA THR A 11 -3.91 -7.63 -13.32
C THR A 11 -4.13 -6.46 -14.27
N LYS A 12 -5.26 -6.38 -14.99
CA LYS A 12 -5.43 -5.45 -16.12
C LYS A 12 -5.24 -3.99 -15.71
N ASN A 13 -5.77 -3.58 -14.56
CA ASN A 13 -5.56 -2.21 -14.07
C ASN A 13 -4.09 -1.94 -13.68
N ALA A 14 -3.41 -2.91 -13.07
CA ALA A 14 -1.99 -2.79 -12.76
C ALA A 14 -1.14 -2.74 -14.04
N ASP A 15 -1.48 -3.53 -15.05
CA ASP A 15 -0.81 -3.51 -16.35
C ASP A 15 -1.02 -2.19 -17.08
N ALA A 16 -2.22 -1.59 -17.00
CA ALA A 16 -2.47 -0.26 -17.55
C ALA A 16 -1.60 0.83 -16.89
N LEU A 17 -1.37 0.74 -15.57
CA LEU A 17 -0.43 1.65 -14.88
C LEU A 17 1.00 1.44 -15.37
N LEU A 18 1.45 0.19 -15.51
CA LEU A 18 2.80 -0.14 -16.00
C LEU A 18 3.02 0.34 -17.44
N ASP A 19 2.01 0.19 -18.30
CA ASP A 19 2.03 0.69 -19.67
C ASP A 19 2.18 2.22 -19.69
N PHE A 20 1.41 2.93 -18.87
CA PHE A 20 1.53 4.38 -18.76
C PHE A 20 2.93 4.79 -18.27
N ILE A 21 3.44 4.16 -17.22
CA ILE A 21 4.78 4.41 -16.67
C ILE A 21 5.85 4.24 -17.77
N ARG A 22 5.77 3.13 -18.52
CA ARG A 22 6.69 2.83 -19.63
C ARG A 22 6.59 3.88 -20.73
N ASP A 23 5.37 4.21 -21.17
CA ASP A 23 5.12 5.11 -22.29
C ASP A 23 5.55 6.56 -21.97
N GLN A 24 5.52 6.95 -20.70
CA GLN A 24 6.01 8.24 -20.21
C GLN A 24 7.51 8.22 -19.83
N GLY A 25 8.18 7.06 -19.88
CA GLY A 25 9.58 6.92 -19.46
C GLY A 25 9.82 7.21 -17.98
N LEU A 26 8.83 6.92 -17.12
CA LEU A 26 8.88 7.16 -15.68
C LEU A 26 9.57 6.01 -14.93
N VAL A 27 10.17 6.33 -13.79
CA VAL A 27 10.71 5.35 -12.85
C VAL A 27 9.86 5.34 -11.60
N VAL A 28 9.41 4.15 -11.19
CA VAL A 28 8.65 3.98 -9.95
C VAL A 28 9.63 3.93 -8.78
N GLU A 29 9.53 4.89 -7.87
CA GLU A 29 10.37 4.93 -6.67
C GLU A 29 9.70 4.23 -5.48
N TRP A 30 8.37 4.31 -5.39
CA TRP A 30 7.60 3.75 -4.28
C TRP A 30 6.27 3.17 -4.74
N ILE A 31 5.83 2.12 -4.06
CA ILE A 31 4.46 1.60 -4.12
C ILE A 31 3.88 1.75 -2.71
N LEU A 32 2.91 2.65 -2.57
CA LEU A 32 2.41 3.11 -1.28
C LEU A 32 0.94 2.71 -1.09
N ASP A 33 0.66 1.90 -0.07
CA ASP A 33 -0.71 1.63 0.38
C ASP A 33 -1.02 2.55 1.58
N THR A 34 -2.18 3.21 1.53
CA THR A 34 -2.60 4.13 2.60
C THR A 34 -3.17 3.41 3.82
N HIS A 35 -3.76 2.23 3.60
CA HIS A 35 -4.36 1.39 4.64
C HIS A 35 -4.57 -0.04 4.10
N PRO A 36 -4.81 -1.04 4.96
CA PRO A 36 -5.26 -2.35 4.50
C PRO A 36 -6.70 -2.27 3.97
N HIS A 37 -6.83 -2.32 2.65
CA HIS A 37 -8.11 -2.20 1.93
C HIS A 37 -9.03 -3.41 2.17
N ALA A 38 -10.35 -3.15 2.22
CA ALA A 38 -11.38 -4.17 2.41
C ALA A 38 -12.30 -4.34 1.19
N ASP A 39 -12.21 -3.43 0.23
CA ASP A 39 -13.04 -3.31 -0.97
C ASP A 39 -12.34 -3.83 -2.23
N HIS A 40 -11.01 -3.97 -2.22
CA HIS A 40 -10.24 -4.51 -3.33
C HIS A 40 -8.95 -5.22 -2.90
N PHE A 41 -8.39 -6.04 -3.79
CA PHE A 41 -7.05 -6.60 -3.62
C PHE A 41 -5.99 -5.63 -4.13
N SER A 42 -5.03 -5.30 -3.28
CA SER A 42 -3.86 -4.50 -3.66
C SER A 42 -3.02 -5.23 -4.71
N ALA A 43 -2.55 -4.48 -5.71
CA ALA A 43 -1.60 -4.95 -6.71
C ALA A 43 -0.14 -4.69 -6.30
N ALA A 44 0.11 -4.24 -5.06
CA ALA A 44 1.44 -3.78 -4.63
C ALA A 44 2.55 -4.80 -4.87
N HIS A 45 2.32 -6.08 -4.51
CA HIS A 45 3.29 -7.14 -4.74
C HIS A 45 3.57 -7.35 -6.24
N TYR A 46 2.53 -7.39 -7.07
CA TYR A 46 2.68 -7.53 -8.52
C TYR A 46 3.48 -6.37 -9.11
N LEU A 47 3.12 -5.13 -8.79
CA LEU A 47 3.84 -3.94 -9.25
C LEU A 47 5.30 -3.92 -8.79
N SER A 48 5.57 -4.33 -7.55
CA SER A 48 6.93 -4.41 -7.01
C SER A 48 7.77 -5.43 -7.78
N THR A 49 7.22 -6.61 -8.10
CA THR A 49 7.94 -7.61 -8.92
C THR A 49 8.27 -7.13 -10.33
N LYS A 50 7.45 -6.23 -10.90
CA LYS A 50 7.62 -5.71 -12.26
C LYS A 50 8.56 -4.51 -12.35
N THR A 51 8.62 -3.73 -11.28
CA THR A 51 9.34 -2.43 -11.27
C THR A 51 10.61 -2.47 -10.41
N GLY A 52 10.71 -3.41 -9.47
CA GLY A 52 11.74 -3.42 -8.43
C GLY A 52 11.52 -2.40 -7.31
N ALA A 53 10.43 -1.62 -7.36
CA ALA A 53 10.18 -0.58 -6.38
C ALA A 53 9.77 -1.17 -5.01
N PRO A 54 10.22 -0.58 -3.90
CA PRO A 54 9.81 -0.97 -2.56
C PRO A 54 8.33 -0.66 -2.29
N THR A 55 7.70 -1.57 -1.56
CA THR A 55 6.34 -1.41 -1.03
C THR A 55 6.36 -0.79 0.37
N ALA A 56 5.40 0.06 0.67
CA ALA A 56 5.28 0.67 1.99
C ALA A 56 3.83 0.88 2.45
N ILE A 57 3.66 0.89 3.77
CA ILE A 57 2.41 1.18 4.48
C ILE A 57 2.71 1.74 5.87
N GLY A 58 1.70 2.21 6.61
CA GLY A 58 1.85 2.63 8.00
C GLY A 58 2.15 1.48 8.96
N GLU A 59 2.98 1.73 9.99
CA GLU A 59 3.44 0.71 10.95
C GLU A 59 2.30 0.01 11.71
N LYS A 60 1.15 0.67 11.87
CA LYS A 60 -0.02 0.12 12.55
C LYS A 60 -0.72 -1.01 11.78
N VAL A 61 -0.30 -1.28 10.53
CA VAL A 61 -0.73 -2.48 9.80
C VAL A 61 -0.47 -3.76 10.60
N VAL A 62 0.59 -3.79 11.42
CA VAL A 62 0.95 -4.93 12.26
C VAL A 62 -0.18 -5.29 13.24
N ASP A 63 -0.92 -4.30 13.73
CA ASP A 63 -2.04 -4.57 14.65
C ASP A 63 -3.26 -5.11 13.91
N VAL A 64 -3.51 -4.64 12.67
CA VAL A 64 -4.54 -5.21 11.78
C VAL A 64 -4.18 -6.64 11.39
N GLN A 65 -2.91 -6.92 11.09
CA GLN A 65 -2.41 -8.27 10.80
C GLN A 65 -2.67 -9.23 11.95
N LYS A 66 -2.40 -8.83 13.20
CA LYS A 66 -2.69 -9.65 14.39
C LYS A 66 -4.19 -9.92 14.54
N LEU A 67 -5.03 -8.90 14.33
CA LEU A 67 -6.48 -9.03 14.39
C LEU A 67 -6.98 -10.02 13.34
N TRP A 68 -6.59 -9.85 12.08
CA TRP A 68 -7.00 -10.72 10.98
C TRP A 68 -6.45 -12.14 11.10
N LYS A 69 -5.21 -12.29 11.58
CA LYS A 69 -4.62 -13.60 11.90
C LYS A 69 -5.50 -14.41 12.86
N ALA A 70 -6.07 -13.76 13.87
CA ALA A 70 -6.99 -14.39 14.81
C ALA A 70 -8.34 -14.73 14.14
N ILE A 71 -8.93 -13.77 13.41
CA ILE A 71 -10.23 -13.95 12.73
C ILE A 71 -10.18 -15.10 11.72
N TYR A 72 -9.12 -15.17 10.90
CA TYR A 72 -8.98 -16.19 9.87
C TYR A 72 -8.33 -17.49 10.37
N ASN A 73 -8.08 -17.62 11.68
CA ASN A 73 -7.43 -18.78 12.29
C ASN A 73 -6.15 -19.22 11.54
N TRP A 74 -5.22 -18.26 11.33
CA TRP A 74 -4.02 -18.48 10.52
C TRP A 74 -2.73 -18.48 11.37
N PRO A 75 -2.47 -19.50 12.19
CA PRO A 75 -1.39 -19.48 13.19
C PRO A 75 0.01 -19.27 12.59
N GLY A 76 0.25 -19.77 11.37
CA GLY A 76 1.54 -19.66 10.68
C GLY A 76 1.82 -18.30 10.03
N PHE A 77 0.86 -17.37 9.99
CA PHE A 77 1.09 -16.06 9.39
C PHE A 77 2.00 -15.18 10.27
N PRO A 78 3.13 -14.65 9.75
CA PRO A 78 3.97 -13.72 10.48
C PRO A 78 3.30 -12.33 10.48
N ALA A 79 2.61 -12.00 11.57
CA ALA A 79 1.91 -10.72 11.77
C ALA A 79 2.86 -9.66 12.35
N ASP A 80 3.98 -9.43 11.66
CA ASP A 80 5.07 -8.53 12.06
C ASP A 80 5.39 -7.46 10.99
N GLY A 81 4.58 -7.39 9.93
CA GLY A 81 4.74 -6.43 8.83
C GLY A 81 5.87 -6.75 7.86
N SER A 82 6.59 -7.88 8.02
CA SER A 82 7.73 -8.27 7.17
C SER A 82 7.39 -8.48 5.69
N GLN A 83 6.11 -8.49 5.33
CA GLN A 83 5.63 -8.51 3.95
C GLN A 83 5.86 -7.17 3.21
N TRP A 84 6.10 -6.08 3.95
CA TRP A 84 6.34 -4.75 3.43
C TRP A 84 7.83 -4.41 3.48
N ASN A 85 8.31 -3.66 2.49
CA ASN A 85 9.71 -3.20 2.51
C ASN A 85 9.90 -2.03 3.50
N ARG A 86 8.87 -1.20 3.71
CA ARG A 86 8.89 -0.09 4.67
C ARG A 86 7.60 -0.01 5.46
N LEU A 87 7.76 0.17 6.78
CA LEU A 87 6.68 0.57 7.69
C LEU A 87 6.96 2.01 8.13
N PHE A 88 6.04 2.92 7.82
CA PHE A 88 6.16 4.33 8.16
C PHE A 88 5.53 4.65 9.52
N ALA A 89 6.27 5.38 10.35
CA ALA A 89 5.76 5.95 11.59
C ALA A 89 5.03 7.29 11.36
N ASP A 90 4.22 7.71 12.33
CA ASP A 90 3.61 9.05 12.30
C ASP A 90 4.68 10.14 12.28
N GLY A 91 4.47 11.14 11.43
CA GLY A 91 5.38 12.27 11.27
C GLY A 91 6.66 11.96 10.49
N GLU A 92 6.88 10.71 10.08
CA GLU A 92 8.06 10.33 9.32
C GLU A 92 8.09 11.01 7.95
N THR A 93 9.29 11.39 7.51
CA THR A 93 9.52 12.08 6.23
C THR A 93 10.33 11.22 5.27
N PHE A 94 10.00 11.30 3.99
CA PHE A 94 10.73 10.67 2.89
C PHE A 94 10.69 11.58 1.66
N SER A 95 11.16 11.10 0.51
CA SER A 95 11.10 11.84 -0.75
C SER A 95 10.55 10.95 -1.86
N VAL A 96 9.95 11.60 -2.87
CA VAL A 96 9.67 11.02 -4.18
C VAL A 96 10.41 11.89 -5.21
N GLY A 97 11.53 11.38 -5.73
CA GLY A 97 12.52 12.16 -6.45
C GLY A 97 13.01 13.34 -5.61
N GLY A 98 12.79 14.56 -6.10
CA GLY A 98 13.11 15.79 -5.39
C GLY A 98 11.97 16.35 -4.52
N VAL A 99 10.80 15.70 -4.48
CA VAL A 99 9.62 16.22 -3.78
C VAL A 99 9.58 15.67 -2.34
N PRO A 100 9.57 16.55 -1.31
CA PRO A 100 9.50 16.11 0.06
C PRO A 100 8.12 15.51 0.38
N ALA A 101 8.11 14.47 1.19
CA ALA A 101 6.91 13.79 1.63
C ALA A 101 6.92 13.59 3.15
N LYS A 102 5.72 13.59 3.75
CA LYS A 102 5.49 13.34 5.17
C LYS A 102 4.31 12.39 5.34
N VAL A 103 4.43 11.48 6.30
CA VAL A 103 3.37 10.58 6.74
C VAL A 103 2.64 11.20 7.92
N LEU A 104 1.31 11.19 7.85
CA LEU A 104 0.43 11.54 8.96
C LEU A 104 -0.38 10.31 9.35
N PHE A 105 -0.33 9.93 10.61
CA PHE A 105 -1.24 8.92 11.13
C PHE A 105 -2.64 9.53 11.24
N SER A 106 -3.58 8.98 10.50
CA SER A 106 -4.94 9.49 10.36
C SER A 106 -5.97 8.36 10.51
N PRO A 107 -6.06 7.75 11.71
CA PRO A 107 -6.98 6.65 11.95
C PRO A 107 -8.44 7.12 11.88
N GLY A 108 -9.33 6.20 11.54
CA GLY A 108 -10.77 6.47 11.41
C GLY A 108 -11.41 5.31 10.68
N HIS A 109 -11.35 5.33 9.35
CA HIS A 109 -11.81 4.22 8.51
C HIS A 109 -11.14 2.90 8.88
N THR A 110 -9.82 2.90 9.09
CA THR A 110 -9.11 1.79 9.73
C THR A 110 -8.25 2.27 10.90
N LEU A 111 -7.85 1.34 11.77
CA LEU A 111 -6.87 1.59 12.84
C LEU A 111 -5.44 1.79 12.32
N ALA A 112 -5.19 1.55 11.02
CA ALA A 112 -3.88 1.61 10.39
C ALA A 112 -3.79 2.66 9.27
N SER A 113 -4.81 3.50 9.11
CA SER A 113 -4.87 4.48 8.04
C SER A 113 -3.82 5.58 8.23
N ILE A 114 -3.14 5.90 7.14
CA ILE A 114 -2.17 7.01 7.05
C ILE A 114 -2.45 7.86 5.81
N THR A 115 -2.16 9.15 5.94
CA THR A 115 -2.17 10.11 4.84
C THR A 115 -0.72 10.37 4.41
N TYR A 116 -0.47 10.32 3.10
CA TYR A 116 0.77 10.81 2.52
C TYR A 116 0.60 12.25 2.06
N VAL A 117 1.34 13.18 2.66
CA VAL A 117 1.46 14.55 2.16
C VAL A 117 2.73 14.63 1.33
N ILE A 118 2.60 14.89 0.03
CA ILE A 118 3.72 14.90 -0.93
C ILE A 118 3.70 16.27 -1.61
N GLY A 119 4.71 17.10 -1.36
CA GLY A 119 4.71 18.49 -1.81
C GLY A 119 3.54 19.28 -1.21
N ASP A 120 2.67 19.80 -2.07
CA ASP A 120 1.46 20.56 -1.73
C ASP A 120 0.16 19.73 -1.83
N ALA A 121 0.27 18.42 -2.09
CA ALA A 121 -0.86 17.51 -2.24
C ALA A 121 -0.94 16.48 -1.09
N ALA A 122 -2.15 16.00 -0.80
CA ALA A 122 -2.40 14.96 0.20
C ALA A 122 -3.19 13.79 -0.41
N PHE A 123 -2.74 12.57 -0.12
CA PHE A 123 -3.41 11.31 -0.44
C PHE A 123 -4.03 10.74 0.85
N ILE A 124 -5.33 11.00 1.04
CA ILE A 124 -6.00 11.03 2.36
C ILE A 124 -6.75 9.75 2.75
N HIS A 125 -6.45 8.62 2.11
CA HIS A 125 -7.21 7.37 2.25
C HIS A 125 -8.75 7.55 2.17
N ASP A 126 -9.51 6.62 2.73
CA ASP A 126 -10.98 6.66 2.74
C ASP A 126 -11.49 7.36 4.02
N THR A 127 -11.04 8.60 4.27
CA THR A 127 -11.56 9.44 5.36
C THR A 127 -12.96 9.96 5.05
#